data_AF-A8DR83-F1
#
_entry.id   AF-A8DR83-F1
#
_cell.length_a   1.000
_cell.length_b   1.000
_cell.length_c   1.000
_cell.angle_alpha   90.00
_cell.angle_beta   90.00
_cell.angle_gamma   90.00
#
_symmetry.space_group_name_H-M   'P 1'
#
loop_
_entity.id
_entity.type
_entity.pdbx_description
1 polymer ?
#
loop_
_entity_poly.entity_id
_entity_poly.type
_entity_poly.pdbx_seq_one_letter_code
_entity_poly.pdbx_strand_id
1 'polypeptide(L)'
;MKLKLFISFLIILFTNLFAQSLPIFLDGRTDDWNISVPTYIDSENDGNVYDFKYFSATNDEQFLFIRIKVTPFFKLVENNELSLYIDGDNNHGTGFSINGIGAELRFDLGERSGINYHNSSSQFFHPDIQFRSMPTVT
;
A
#
# COMPACT_ATOMS: atom_id res chain seq x y z
N MET A 1 -55.44 27.21 11.15
CA MET A 1 -54.46 27.83 10.21
C MET A 1 -53.15 28.03 10.97
N LYS A 2 -51.98 27.50 10.63
CA LYS A 2 -51.52 26.66 9.52
C LYS A 2 -50.45 25.74 10.12
N LEU A 3 -50.64 24.44 9.94
CA LEU A 3 -49.65 23.39 10.18
C LEU A 3 -48.52 23.63 9.17
N LYS A 4 -47.41 24.28 9.59
CA LYS A 4 -46.23 24.41 8.74
C LYS A 4 -45.44 23.11 8.83
N LEU A 5 -45.82 22.22 7.93
CA LEU A 5 -45.10 21.06 7.45
C LEU A 5 -43.66 21.47 7.10
N PHE A 6 -42.72 21.29 8.02
CA PHE A 6 -41.29 21.31 7.71
C PHE A 6 -40.81 19.85 7.77
N ILE A 7 -41.17 19.10 6.72
CA ILE A 7 -40.50 17.84 6.43
C ILE A 7 -39.09 18.24 6.00
N SER A 8 -38.19 18.33 6.97
CA SER A 8 -36.76 18.33 6.70
C SER A 8 -36.43 16.94 6.16
N PHE A 9 -36.42 16.83 4.83
CA PHE A 9 -35.95 15.68 4.11
C PHE A 9 -34.43 15.58 4.37
N LEU A 10 -34.08 14.99 5.51
CA LEU A 10 -32.71 14.62 5.83
C LEU A 10 -32.37 13.39 4.97
N ILE A 11 -32.08 13.64 3.70
CA ILE A 11 -31.35 12.68 2.87
C ILE A 11 -29.93 12.69 3.44
N ILE A 12 -29.68 11.81 4.42
CA ILE A 12 -28.32 11.35 4.65
C ILE A 12 -28.00 10.48 3.44
N LEU A 13 -27.44 11.12 2.41
CA LEU A 13 -26.70 10.42 1.38
C LEU A 13 -25.54 9.73 2.10
N PHE A 14 -25.74 8.45 2.45
CA PHE A 14 -24.64 7.54 2.70
C PHE A 14 -23.91 7.34 1.37
N THR A 15 -23.12 8.33 0.95
CA THR A 15 -22.08 8.08 -0.04
C THR A 15 -21.06 7.21 0.67
N ASN A 16 -21.17 5.89 0.49
CA ASN A 16 -20.02 5.03 0.69
C ASN A 16 -18.98 5.50 -0.34
N LEU A 17 -18.05 6.34 0.11
CA LEU A 17 -16.85 6.64 -0.64
C LEU A 17 -16.02 5.36 -0.62
N PHE A 18 -16.31 4.46 -1.54
CA PHE A 18 -15.42 3.34 -1.81
C PHE A 18 -14.16 3.94 -2.43
N ALA A 19 -13.06 3.91 -1.70
CA ALA A 19 -11.73 4.26 -2.21
C ALA A 19 -11.19 3.18 -3.17
N GLN A 20 -12.08 2.44 -3.84
CA GLN A 20 -11.71 1.34 -4.71
C GLN A 20 -11.23 1.90 -6.04
N SER A 21 -9.99 1.58 -6.40
CA SER A 21 -9.49 1.86 -7.75
C SER A 21 -10.16 0.98 -8.79
N LEU A 22 -10.07 1.36 -10.07
CA LEU A 22 -10.35 0.40 -11.14
C LEU A 22 -9.40 -0.81 -10.99
N PRO A 23 -9.83 -2.02 -11.37
CA PRO A 23 -9.06 -3.23 -11.15
C PRO A 23 -7.64 -3.14 -11.72
N ILE A 24 -6.64 -3.46 -10.89
CA ILE A 24 -5.24 -3.58 -11.30
C ILE A 24 -4.96 -5.03 -11.69
N PHE A 25 -4.47 -5.24 -12.91
CA PHE A 25 -4.14 -6.55 -13.45
C PHE A 25 -2.62 -6.74 -13.52
N LEU A 26 -2.13 -7.84 -12.94
CA LEU A 26 -0.72 -8.22 -13.04
C LEU A 26 -0.46 -9.01 -14.33
N ASP A 27 -0.62 -8.35 -15.49
CA ASP A 27 -0.60 -8.98 -16.82
C ASP A 27 0.63 -8.63 -17.70
N GLY A 28 1.59 -7.91 -17.12
CA GLY A 28 2.77 -7.41 -17.83
C GLY A 28 2.62 -5.97 -18.36
N ARG A 29 1.42 -5.38 -18.26
CA ARG A 29 1.14 -4.00 -18.67
C ARG A 29 0.92 -3.11 -17.44
N THR A 30 0.92 -1.80 -17.67
CA THR A 30 0.68 -0.81 -16.61
C THR A 30 -0.36 0.24 -17.03
N ASP A 31 -1.14 -0.05 -18.06
CA ASP A 31 -2.11 0.88 -18.64
C ASP A 31 -3.33 1.11 -17.72
N ASP A 32 -3.54 0.19 -16.78
CA ASP A 32 -4.49 0.25 -15.67
C ASP A 32 -4.09 1.26 -14.58
N TRP A 33 -2.83 1.69 -14.54
CA TRP A 33 -2.34 2.77 -13.66
C TRP A 33 -2.53 4.19 -14.25
N ASN A 34 -3.31 4.33 -15.33
CA ASN A 34 -3.53 5.63 -16.02
C ASN A 34 -4.52 6.56 -15.30
N ILE A 35 -5.20 6.09 -14.26
CA ILE A 35 -5.98 6.94 -13.36
C ILE A 35 -5.01 7.69 -12.45
N SER A 36 -5.43 8.83 -11.91
CA SER A 36 -4.67 9.55 -10.87
C SER A 36 -4.58 8.73 -9.58
N VAL A 37 -3.70 7.73 -9.55
CA VAL A 37 -3.29 7.02 -8.34
C VAL A 37 -2.34 7.92 -7.56
N PRO A 38 -2.45 8.00 -6.21
CA PRO A 38 -1.47 8.70 -5.40
C PRO A 38 -0.05 8.17 -5.69
N THR A 39 0.81 9.06 -6.17
CA THR A 39 2.19 8.76 -6.51
C THR A 39 3.11 9.70 -5.76
N TYR A 40 4.02 9.15 -4.98
CA TYR A 40 5.16 9.87 -4.44
C TYR A 40 6.31 9.80 -5.45
N ILE A 41 6.87 10.96 -5.79
CA ILE A 41 8.06 11.10 -6.63
C ILE A 41 9.23 11.37 -5.71
N ASP A 42 10.25 10.52 -5.81
CA ASP A 42 11.46 10.65 -5.02
C ASP A 42 12.50 11.51 -5.75
N SER A 43 13.42 12.10 -5.00
CA SER A 43 14.52 12.86 -5.63
C SER A 43 15.46 11.89 -6.34
N GLU A 44 16.00 12.28 -7.49
CA GLU A 44 16.86 11.38 -8.24
C GLU A 44 18.33 11.47 -7.80
N ASN A 45 19.00 10.32 -7.73
CA ASN A 45 20.43 10.17 -7.39
C ASN A 45 20.77 10.59 -5.96
N ASP A 46 19.84 10.39 -5.03
CA ASP A 46 20.05 10.55 -3.59
C ASP A 46 20.11 9.21 -2.83
N GLY A 47 19.82 8.11 -3.52
CA GLY A 47 20.02 6.75 -3.04
C GLY A 47 21.48 6.32 -3.01
N ASN A 48 21.80 5.34 -2.14
CA ASN A 48 23.13 4.74 -2.05
C ASN A 48 23.27 3.50 -2.95
N VAL A 49 22.67 2.38 -2.54
CA VAL A 49 22.67 1.12 -3.32
C VAL A 49 21.52 1.10 -4.32
N TYR A 50 20.35 1.59 -3.91
CA TYR A 50 19.15 1.70 -4.72
C TYR A 50 18.69 3.16 -4.73
N ASP A 51 18.29 3.62 -5.91
CA ASP A 51 17.72 4.94 -6.16
C ASP A 51 16.24 4.76 -6.53
N PHE A 52 15.37 5.07 -5.58
CA PHE A 52 13.93 5.05 -5.82
C PHE A 52 13.55 6.24 -6.69
N LYS A 53 12.58 6.06 -7.58
CA LYS A 53 12.12 7.09 -8.51
C LYS A 53 10.69 7.49 -8.21
N TYR A 54 9.84 6.48 -8.01
CA TYR A 54 8.48 6.70 -7.58
C TYR A 54 7.91 5.50 -6.84
N PHE A 55 6.93 5.79 -5.99
CA PHE A 55 6.09 4.83 -5.29
C PHE A 55 4.63 5.18 -5.54
N SER A 56 3.81 4.20 -5.89
CA SER A 56 2.35 4.38 -6.01
C SER A 56 1.65 3.21 -5.35
N ALA A 57 0.56 3.50 -4.65
CA ALA A 57 -0.24 2.49 -3.99
C ALA A 57 -1.72 2.73 -4.22
N THR A 58 -2.45 1.64 -4.41
CA THR A 58 -3.91 1.61 -4.42
C THR A 58 -4.39 0.24 -3.94
N ASN A 59 -5.68 0.07 -3.72
CA ASN A 59 -6.22 -1.18 -3.23
C ASN A 59 -7.61 -1.47 -3.79
N ASP A 60 -8.01 -2.73 -3.67
CA ASP A 60 -9.40 -3.15 -3.74
C ASP A 60 -9.83 -3.75 -2.39
N GLU A 61 -10.89 -4.57 -2.40
CA GLU A 61 -11.40 -5.24 -1.19
C GLU A 61 -10.52 -6.39 -0.68
N GLN A 62 -9.56 -6.87 -1.49
CA GLN A 62 -8.73 -8.04 -1.20
C GLN A 62 -7.23 -7.73 -1.13
N PHE A 63 -6.74 -6.83 -1.98
CA PHE A 63 -5.30 -6.62 -2.18
C PHE A 63 -4.90 -5.14 -2.11
N LEU A 64 -3.71 -4.94 -1.57
CA LEU A 64 -2.92 -3.73 -1.77
C LEU A 64 -2.05 -3.92 -3.02
N PHE A 65 -2.19 -3.02 -3.98
CA PHE A 65 -1.38 -2.96 -5.20
C PHE A 65 -0.31 -1.89 -5.02
N ILE A 66 0.95 -2.30 -5.23
CA ILE A 66 2.10 -1.41 -5.11
C ILE A 66 2.86 -1.40 -6.42
N ARG A 67 3.18 -0.20 -6.90
CA ARG A 67 4.05 0.02 -8.04
C ARG A 67 5.25 0.84 -7.60
N ILE A 68 6.43 0.28 -7.76
CA ILE A 68 7.70 0.93 -7.49
C ILE A 68 8.55 1.01 -8.74
N LYS A 69 9.29 2.12 -8.87
CA LYS A 69 10.39 2.23 -9.82
C LYS A 69 11.65 2.54 -9.06
N VAL A 70 12.69 1.76 -9.36
CA VAL A 70 13.96 1.76 -8.65
C VAL A 70 15.07 1.44 -9.65
N THR A 71 16.26 2.01 -9.42
CA THR A 71 17.48 1.75 -10.20
C THR A 71 18.64 1.45 -9.25
N PRO A 72 19.50 0.45 -9.52
CA PRO A 72 19.36 -0.57 -10.56
C PRO A 72 18.16 -1.50 -10.31
N PHE A 73 17.74 -2.22 -11.34
CA PHE A 73 16.77 -3.30 -11.16
C PHE A 73 17.38 -4.42 -10.31
N PHE A 74 16.55 -5.05 -9.49
CA PHE A 74 16.95 -6.17 -8.63
C PHE A 74 15.85 -7.23 -8.57
N LYS A 75 16.20 -8.41 -8.05
CA LYS A 75 15.23 -9.48 -7.81
C LYS A 75 14.39 -9.13 -6.59
N LEU A 76 13.09 -8.92 -6.77
CA LEU A 76 12.24 -8.38 -5.70
C LEU A 76 12.07 -9.33 -4.51
N VAL A 77 12.06 -10.64 -4.77
CA VAL A 77 11.69 -11.67 -3.77
C VAL A 77 12.87 -12.50 -3.28
N GLU A 78 14.10 -12.07 -3.54
CA GLU A 78 15.34 -12.69 -3.03
C GLU A 78 16.50 -11.68 -3.07
N ASN A 79 17.48 -11.84 -2.17
CA ASN A 79 18.76 -11.11 -2.19
C ASN A 79 18.62 -9.58 -2.24
N ASN A 80 17.68 -9.01 -1.47
CA ASN A 80 17.53 -7.57 -1.28
C ASN A 80 17.11 -7.25 0.15
N GLU A 81 17.39 -6.03 0.58
CA GLU A 81 17.09 -5.52 1.93
C GLU A 81 15.86 -4.59 1.91
N LEU A 82 14.93 -4.79 0.97
CA LEU A 82 13.74 -3.95 0.88
C LEU A 82 12.69 -4.41 1.91
N SER A 83 12.31 -3.48 2.79
CA SER A 83 11.24 -3.65 3.76
C SER A 83 10.07 -2.73 3.45
N LEU A 84 8.85 -3.28 3.45
CA LEU A 84 7.60 -2.52 3.42
C LEU A 84 7.07 -2.38 4.84
N TYR A 85 6.86 -1.15 5.30
CA TYR A 85 6.22 -0.83 6.57
C TYR A 85 4.84 -0.23 6.32
N ILE A 86 3.82 -0.73 7.03
CA ILE A 86 2.43 -0.27 6.94
C ILE A 86 1.96 0.12 8.33
N ASP A 87 1.61 1.40 8.48
CA ASP A 87 0.81 1.95 9.58
C ASP A 87 -0.66 1.84 9.13
N GLY A 88 -1.39 0.91 9.74
CA GLY A 88 -2.72 0.51 9.30
C GLY A 88 -3.85 1.24 10.03
N ASP A 89 -3.57 1.79 11.21
CA ASP A 89 -4.53 2.51 12.04
C ASP A 89 -4.29 4.02 12.08
N ASN A 90 -3.26 4.51 11.38
CA ASN A 90 -2.83 5.90 11.29
C ASN A 90 -2.48 6.48 12.67
N ASN A 91 -1.88 5.66 13.54
CA ASN A 91 -1.45 6.05 14.87
C ASN A 91 0.05 5.78 15.07
N HIS A 92 0.84 6.84 14.99
CA HIS A 92 2.29 6.77 15.23
C HIS A 92 2.72 6.21 16.61
N GLY A 93 1.80 6.10 17.58
CA GLY A 93 2.06 5.56 18.92
C GLY A 93 1.87 4.04 19.07
N THR A 94 1.41 3.34 18.02
CA THR A 94 1.23 1.88 17.99
C THR A 94 2.29 1.20 17.12
N GLY A 95 2.31 -0.13 17.12
CA GLY A 95 3.20 -0.90 16.26
C GLY A 95 4.70 -0.67 16.48
N PHE A 96 5.47 -0.85 15.41
CA PHE A 96 6.91 -0.65 15.36
C PHE A 96 7.25 0.79 14.97
N SER A 97 7.93 1.52 15.86
CA SER A 97 8.31 2.91 15.60
C SER A 97 9.44 3.01 14.58
N ILE A 98 9.17 3.66 13.44
CA ILE A 98 10.16 3.93 12.39
C ILE A 98 9.83 5.21 11.64
N ASN A 99 10.82 6.09 11.42
CA ASN A 99 10.69 7.29 10.58
C ASN A 99 9.44 8.16 10.86
N GLY A 100 8.96 8.18 12.11
CA GLY A 100 7.79 8.96 12.52
C GLY A 100 6.44 8.25 12.38
N ILE A 101 6.39 6.99 11.95
CA ILE A 101 5.18 6.16 11.93
C ILE A 101 5.24 5.02 12.96
N GLY A 102 4.06 4.47 13.26
CA GLY A 102 3.87 3.29 14.09
C GLY A 102 3.39 2.15 13.21
N ALA A 103 4.30 1.29 12.73
CA ALA A 103 3.96 0.28 11.74
C ALA A 103 3.40 -0.99 12.40
N GLU A 104 2.14 -1.34 12.15
CA GLU A 104 1.56 -2.63 12.56
C GLU A 104 2.08 -3.79 11.72
N LEU A 105 2.58 -3.53 10.51
CA LEU A 105 3.10 -4.58 9.64
C LEU A 105 4.44 -4.17 9.03
N ARG A 106 5.41 -5.09 9.09
CA ARG A 106 6.65 -5.07 8.30
C ARG A 106 6.68 -6.29 7.41
N PHE A 107 7.04 -6.13 6.14
CA PHE A 107 7.33 -7.25 5.24
C PHE A 107 8.70 -7.06 4.61
N ASP A 108 9.57 -8.05 4.76
CA ASP A 108 10.92 -8.07 4.19
C ASP A 108 10.90 -8.90 2.90
N LEU A 109 10.98 -8.21 1.76
CA LEU A 109 10.66 -8.80 0.46
C LEU A 109 11.70 -9.85 0.04
N GLY A 110 12.98 -9.57 0.28
CA GLY A 110 14.07 -10.52 0.03
C GLY A 110 14.02 -11.78 0.90
N GLU A 111 13.47 -11.67 2.11
CA GLU A 111 13.35 -12.77 3.08
C GLU A 111 12.02 -13.51 2.99
N ARG A 112 11.08 -13.00 2.18
CA ARG A 112 9.74 -13.58 1.97
C ARG A 112 8.97 -13.78 3.28
N SER A 113 9.22 -12.94 4.27
CA SER A 113 8.63 -13.01 5.59
C SER A 113 8.35 -11.62 6.14
N GLY A 114 7.45 -11.54 7.11
CA GLY A 114 7.07 -10.29 7.75
C GLY A 114 6.71 -10.48 9.21
N ILE A 115 6.58 -9.36 9.90
CA ILE A 115 6.20 -9.28 11.31
C ILE A 115 4.94 -8.42 11.41
N ASN A 116 3.91 -8.96 12.06
CA ASN A 116 2.75 -8.22 12.51
C ASN A 116 2.97 -7.81 13.96
N TYR A 117 2.96 -6.51 14.24
CA TYR A 117 3.15 -5.89 15.55
C TYR A 117 1.84 -5.54 16.27
N HIS A 118 0.67 -5.81 15.67
CA HIS A 118 -0.62 -5.52 16.26
C HIS A 118 -0.88 -6.43 17.48
N ASN A 119 -0.99 -5.82 18.66
CA ASN A 119 -1.12 -6.44 20.00
C ASN A 119 0.06 -7.31 20.45
N SER A 120 0.52 -8.23 19.61
CA SER A 120 1.64 -9.12 19.88
C SER A 120 2.39 -9.46 18.60
N SER A 121 3.71 -9.37 18.64
CA SER A 121 4.56 -9.69 17.49
C SER A 121 4.36 -11.14 17.03
N SER A 122 4.01 -11.30 15.77
CA SER A 122 3.88 -12.62 15.12
C SER A 122 4.47 -12.59 13.72
N GLN A 123 5.10 -13.69 13.31
CA GLN A 123 5.70 -13.82 12.00
C GLN A 123 4.70 -14.40 11.00
N PHE A 124 4.74 -13.91 9.76
CA PHE A 124 4.02 -14.47 8.62
C PHE A 124 4.93 -14.54 7.40
N PHE A 125 4.49 -15.25 6.36
CA PHE A 125 5.26 -15.55 5.17
C PHE A 125 4.50 -15.19 3.89
N HIS A 126 5.22 -15.22 2.77
CA HIS A 126 4.67 -14.97 1.43
C HIS A 126 3.32 -15.67 1.12
N PRO A 127 3.15 -16.98 1.43
CA PRO A 127 1.88 -17.66 1.16
C PRO A 127 0.70 -17.12 1.96
N ASP A 128 0.95 -16.60 3.17
CA ASP A 128 -0.09 -16.10 4.08
C ASP A 128 -0.76 -14.83 3.53
N ILE A 129 -0.04 -14.07 2.70
CA ILE A 129 -0.52 -12.82 2.08
C ILE A 129 -0.85 -12.97 0.59
N GLN A 130 -0.80 -14.20 0.06
CA GLN A 130 -1.04 -14.51 -1.36
C GLN A 130 -0.26 -13.58 -2.31
N PHE A 131 1.00 -13.28 -1.98
CA PHE A 131 1.81 -12.30 -2.71
C PHE A 131 1.89 -12.64 -4.21
N ARG A 132 1.78 -11.60 -5.04
CA ARG A 132 1.94 -11.67 -6.50
C ARG A 132 2.80 -10.50 -6.95
N SER A 133 3.75 -10.77 -7.83
CA SER A 133 4.55 -9.74 -8.48
C SER A 133 4.60 -9.98 -9.98
N MET A 134 4.85 -8.92 -10.73
CA MET A 134 5.33 -9.06 -12.10
C MET A 134 6.69 -9.79 -12.11
N PRO A 135 7.06 -10.46 -13.21
CA PRO A 135 8.41 -10.98 -13.38
C PRO A 135 9.43 -9.87 -13.15
N THR A 136 10.37 -10.09 -12.24
CA THR A 136 11.53 -9.22 -12.05
C THR A 136 12.73 -9.80 -12.80
N VAL A 137 13.83 -9.05 -12.87
CA VAL A 137 15.07 -9.49 -13.55
C VAL A 137 15.41 -10.96 -13.25
N THR A 138 15.76 -11.70 -14.30
CA THR A 138 16.16 -13.13 -14.24
C THR A 138 17.63 -13.27 -13.93
#